data_AF-W6K4C1-F1
#
_entry.id   AF-W6K4C1-F1
#
_cell.length_a   1.000
_cell.length_b   1.000
_cell.length_c   1.000
_cell.angle_alpha   90.00
_cell.angle_beta   90.00
_cell.angle_gamma   90.00
#
_symmetry.space_group_name_H-M   'P 1'
#
loop_
_entity.id
_entity.type
_entity.pdbx_description
1 polymer ?
#
loop_
_entity_poly.entity_id
_entity_poly.type
_entity_poly.pdbx_seq_one_letter_code
_entity_poly.pdbx_strand_id
1 'polypeptide(L)'
;MLQATRPTPFAQGIVRPKTKLLRLDGSRVLTVPVADRPRRVSQSDWETVCRVNDAIVKRVRYDRDRARSANSRTLQTPQVTLARGLGICTDYATLFEVSARRVNIKAKSVISDSMNHAWNMVCLGGEWWNVDVTWNAGGVFADGSPMLEPARADPDFRRRYLLTTSDSERELFALGLISQTHMVEDIRDIDFTRTLRALALIAHIEALLGVEGPHDQLTQQVGPTSSAGYAVQMPVGHRGEQIARLYKEYLRLEESYPLAVTFRLGSRPSRRTPGKSSK
;
A
#
# COMPACT_ATOMS: atom_id res chain seq x y z
N MET A 1 45.15 29.84 5.93
CA MET A 1 44.12 30.05 6.97
C MET A 1 42.75 29.91 6.32
N LEU A 2 42.07 28.79 6.55
CA LEU A 2 40.69 28.56 6.10
C LEU A 2 39.75 29.01 7.22
N GLN A 3 38.94 30.05 6.98
CA GLN A 3 37.90 30.47 7.91
C GLN A 3 36.76 29.46 7.88
N ALA A 4 36.54 28.77 8.99
CA ALA A 4 35.37 27.94 9.22
C ALA A 4 34.14 28.85 9.36
N THR A 5 33.23 28.79 8.39
CA THR A 5 31.89 29.36 8.48
C THR A 5 31.12 28.60 9.56
N ARG A 6 30.84 29.28 10.68
CA ARG A 6 29.97 28.75 11.75
C ARG A 6 28.54 28.63 11.20
N PRO A 7 27.80 27.55 11.53
CA PRO A 7 26.39 27.47 11.19
C PRO A 7 25.62 28.55 11.97
N THR A 8 24.87 29.37 11.24
CA THR A 8 23.96 30.35 11.82
C THR A 8 22.90 29.62 12.66
N PRO A 9 22.71 29.96 13.94
CA PRO A 9 21.65 29.35 14.74
C PRO A 9 20.29 29.66 14.10
N PHE A 10 19.40 28.66 14.01
CA PHE A 10 18.00 28.90 13.70
C PHE A 10 17.47 29.98 14.65
N ALA A 11 16.97 31.07 14.09
CA ALA A 11 16.41 32.19 14.85
C ALA A 11 15.41 31.66 15.88
N GLN A 12 15.75 31.80 17.16
CA GLN A 12 14.79 31.62 18.26
C GLN A 12 13.78 32.76 18.18
N GLY A 13 12.49 32.43 18.11
CA GLY A 13 11.42 33.37 18.45
C GLY A 13 10.28 33.58 17.44
N ILE A 14 10.11 32.76 16.40
CA ILE A 14 8.82 32.77 15.68
C ILE A 14 7.83 31.95 16.51
N VAL A 15 6.96 32.62 17.26
CA VAL A 15 5.81 31.98 17.90
C VAL A 15 4.93 31.43 16.78
N ARG A 16 4.98 30.11 16.60
CA ARG A 16 4.15 29.42 15.61
C ARG A 16 2.68 29.64 16.00
N PRO A 17 1.81 30.09 15.09
CA PRO A 17 0.41 30.32 15.43
C PRO A 17 -0.24 29.00 15.87
N LYS A 18 -1.11 29.04 16.89
CA LYS A 18 -1.80 27.84 17.39
C LYS A 18 -2.78 27.26 16.36
N THR A 19 -3.32 28.12 15.50
CA THR A 19 -4.26 27.77 14.45
C THR A 19 -3.84 28.36 13.11
N LYS A 20 -4.36 27.79 12.03
CA LYS A 20 -4.13 28.23 10.65
C LYS A 20 -5.43 28.12 9.85
N LEU A 21 -5.58 29.01 8.87
CA LEU A 21 -6.65 28.92 7.88
C LEU A 21 -6.28 27.89 6.81
N LEU A 22 -7.08 26.84 6.71
CA LEU A 22 -7.02 25.83 5.67
C LEU A 22 -8.08 26.15 4.61
N ARG A 23 -7.64 26.48 3.40
CA ARG A 23 -8.56 26.63 2.26
C ARG A 23 -8.88 25.25 1.71
N LEU A 24 -10.15 24.85 1.79
CA LEU A 24 -10.62 23.56 1.29
C LEU A 24 -10.90 23.66 -0.21
N ASP A 25 -11.53 24.77 -0.61
CA ASP A 25 -11.77 25.13 -2.01
C ASP A 25 -11.82 26.65 -2.24
N GLY A 26 -12.40 27.08 -3.36
CA GLY A 26 -12.55 28.49 -3.72
C GLY A 26 -13.48 29.29 -2.80
N SER A 27 -14.34 28.62 -2.02
CA SER A 27 -15.39 29.25 -1.21
C SER A 27 -15.32 28.88 0.28
N ARG A 28 -14.74 27.73 0.62
CA ARG A 28 -14.67 27.18 1.98
C ARG A 28 -13.28 27.35 2.60
N VAL A 29 -13.23 27.91 3.81
CA VAL A 29 -12.03 28.04 4.64
C VAL A 29 -12.34 27.55 6.05
N LEU A 30 -11.46 26.73 6.61
CA LEU A 30 -11.58 26.20 7.97
C LEU A 30 -10.41 26.68 8.83
N THR A 31 -10.70 27.22 10.02
CA THR A 31 -9.66 27.47 11.03
C THR A 31 -9.37 26.16 11.76
N VAL A 32 -8.13 25.69 11.66
CA VAL A 32 -7.71 24.41 12.23
C VAL A 32 -6.46 24.58 13.09
N PRO A 33 -6.27 23.76 14.15
CA PRO A 33 -5.00 23.75 14.89
C PRO A 33 -3.82 23.45 13.97
N VAL A 34 -2.66 24.04 14.22
CA VAL A 34 -1.43 23.63 13.54
C VAL A 34 -1.08 22.21 13.99
N ALA A 35 -0.65 21.36 13.05
CA ALA A 35 -0.26 19.99 13.37
C ALA A 35 0.98 20.00 14.27
N ASP A 36 0.84 19.38 15.44
CA ASP A 36 1.87 19.25 16.44
C ASP A 36 2.30 17.79 16.60
N ARG A 37 3.58 17.62 16.94
CA ARG A 37 4.14 16.32 17.28
C ARG A 37 3.41 15.73 18.50
N PRO A 38 3.00 14.45 18.47
CA PRO A 38 2.45 13.80 19.66
C PRO A 38 3.44 13.82 20.83
N ARG A 39 2.95 14.06 22.05
CA ARG A 39 3.82 14.26 23.23
C ARG A 39 4.85 13.14 23.45
N ARG A 40 4.46 11.88 23.20
CA ARG A 40 5.30 10.68 23.39
C ARG A 40 6.29 10.41 22.25
N VAL A 41 6.13 11.06 21.10
CA VAL A 41 6.99 10.87 19.93
C VAL A 41 8.18 11.82 20.03
N SER A 42 9.42 11.38 19.82
CA SER A 42 10.57 12.30 19.89
C SER A 42 10.58 13.31 18.73
N GLN A 43 11.19 14.48 18.92
CA GLN A 43 11.33 15.48 17.85
C GLN A 43 12.03 14.91 16.62
N SER A 44 13.07 14.10 16.84
CA SER A 44 13.83 13.45 15.77
C SER A 44 12.99 12.44 14.99
N ASP A 45 12.20 11.61 15.67
CA ASP A 45 11.34 10.61 15.00
C ASP A 45 10.24 11.28 14.19
N TRP A 46 9.62 12.31 14.77
CA TRP A 46 8.62 13.12 14.09
C TRP A 46 9.17 13.73 12.80
N GLU A 47 10.33 14.38 12.87
CA GLU A 47 10.98 14.96 11.70
C GLU A 47 11.37 13.90 10.68
N THR A 48 11.84 12.74 11.13
CA THR A 48 12.23 11.63 10.26
C THR A 48 11.03 11.11 9.47
N VAL A 49 9.91 10.82 10.14
CA VAL A 49 8.69 10.36 9.48
C VAL A 49 8.12 11.44 8.55
N CYS A 50 8.14 12.72 8.95
CA CYS A 50 7.76 13.83 8.08
C CYS A 50 8.62 13.87 6.81
N ARG A 51 9.95 13.73 6.93
CA ARG A 51 10.87 13.77 5.78
C ARG A 51 10.63 12.61 4.82
N VAL A 52 10.38 11.41 5.33
CA VAL A 52 10.05 10.24 4.50
C VAL A 52 8.73 10.47 3.75
N ASN A 53 7.67 10.86 4.46
CA ASN A 53 6.38 11.19 3.85
C ASN A 53 6.51 12.26 2.76
N ASP A 54 7.15 13.39 3.09
CA ASP A 54 7.35 14.51 2.17
C ASP A 54 8.18 14.11 0.95
N ALA A 55 9.19 13.26 1.12
CA ALA A 55 10.00 12.77 0.03
C ALA A 55 9.18 11.95 -0.97
N ILE A 56 8.25 11.13 -0.49
CA ILE A 56 7.38 10.30 -1.33
C ILE A 56 6.33 11.16 -2.02
N VAL A 57 5.58 11.98 -1.26
CA VAL A 57 4.52 12.88 -1.79
C VAL A 57 5.05 13.82 -2.88
N LYS A 58 6.30 14.28 -2.77
CA LYS A 58 6.90 15.14 -3.80
C LYS A 58 7.19 14.42 -5.12
N ARG A 59 7.39 13.10 -5.10
CA ARG A 59 7.91 12.32 -6.24
C ARG A 59 6.87 11.38 -6.86
N VAL A 60 5.86 10.98 -6.10
CA VAL A 60 4.87 10.01 -6.54
C VAL A 60 3.50 10.70 -6.64
N ARG A 61 2.76 10.37 -7.69
CA ARG A 61 1.36 10.79 -7.93
C ARG A 61 0.46 9.55 -7.92
N TYR A 62 -0.80 9.74 -7.52
CA TYR A 62 -1.74 8.63 -7.45
C TYR A 62 -2.13 8.17 -8.86
N ASP A 63 -1.93 6.89 -9.15
CA ASP A 63 -2.20 6.28 -10.45
C ASP A 63 -3.69 5.87 -10.55
N ARG A 64 -4.54 6.87 -10.83
CA ARG A 64 -6.00 6.69 -10.92
C ARG A 64 -6.41 5.73 -12.03
N ASP A 65 -5.68 5.73 -13.14
CA ASP A 65 -5.97 4.88 -14.29
C ASP A 65 -5.69 3.42 -13.92
N ARG A 66 -4.55 3.15 -13.27
CA ARG A 66 -4.25 1.80 -12.78
C ARG A 66 -5.23 1.36 -11.70
N ALA A 67 -5.60 2.25 -10.77
CA ALA A 67 -6.58 1.94 -9.72
C ALA A 67 -7.95 1.53 -10.28
N ARG A 68 -8.35 2.05 -11.45
CA ARG A 68 -9.59 1.70 -12.15
C ARG A 68 -9.46 0.48 -13.08
N SER A 69 -8.24 0.07 -13.39
CA SER A 69 -7.98 -1.04 -14.32
C SER A 69 -8.08 -2.40 -13.64
N ALA A 70 -8.32 -3.46 -14.43
CA ALA A 70 -8.20 -4.84 -13.97
C ALA A 70 -6.76 -5.20 -13.49
N ASN A 71 -5.77 -4.39 -13.87
CA ASN A 71 -4.36 -4.52 -13.49
C ASN A 71 -4.03 -3.78 -12.18
N SER A 72 -5.01 -3.28 -11.44
CA SER A 72 -4.80 -2.64 -10.13
C SER A 72 -4.04 -3.56 -9.15
N ARG A 73 -4.14 -4.88 -9.34
CA ARG A 73 -3.44 -5.90 -8.52
C ARG A 73 -1.98 -6.13 -8.88
N THR A 74 -1.46 -5.55 -9.97
CA THR A 74 -0.03 -5.64 -10.27
C THR A 74 0.75 -4.76 -9.29
N LEU A 75 1.42 -5.39 -8.31
CA LEU A 75 2.26 -4.69 -7.35
C LEU A 75 3.51 -4.13 -8.03
N GLN A 76 3.87 -2.91 -7.67
CA GLN A 76 5.14 -2.32 -8.08
C GLN A 76 6.17 -2.43 -6.94
N THR A 77 7.43 -2.59 -7.30
CA THR A 77 8.51 -2.45 -6.33
C THR A 77 8.71 -0.98 -5.97
N PRO A 78 9.26 -0.64 -4.79
CA PRO A 78 9.61 0.73 -4.43
C PRO A 78 10.43 1.45 -5.51
N GLN A 79 11.34 0.73 -6.16
CA GLN A 79 12.19 1.26 -7.23
C GLN A 79 11.37 1.62 -8.46
N VAL A 80 10.42 0.77 -8.87
CA VAL A 80 9.52 1.03 -9.99
C VAL A 80 8.59 2.19 -9.69
N THR A 81 8.02 2.25 -8.49
CA THR A 81 7.15 3.36 -8.05
C THR A 81 7.90 4.69 -8.09
N LEU A 82 9.13 4.74 -7.60
CA LEU A 82 9.97 5.94 -7.67
C LEU A 82 10.36 6.30 -9.11
N ALA A 83 10.74 5.32 -9.93
CA ALA A 83 11.16 5.56 -11.31
C ALA A 83 10.01 6.06 -12.18
N ARG A 84 8.80 5.54 -11.98
CA ARG A 84 7.59 5.97 -12.70
C ARG A 84 6.99 7.26 -12.14
N GLY A 85 7.22 7.56 -10.87
CA GLY A 85 6.53 8.64 -10.15
C GLY A 85 5.01 8.42 -10.04
N LEU A 86 4.55 7.18 -10.17
CA LEU A 86 3.13 6.80 -10.16
C LEU A 86 2.93 5.55 -9.32
N GLY A 87 1.88 5.52 -8.49
CA GLY A 87 1.53 4.36 -7.69
C GLY A 87 0.10 4.39 -7.14
N ILE A 88 -0.39 3.25 -6.67
CA ILE A 88 -1.66 3.12 -5.90
C ILE A 88 -1.34 2.88 -4.41
N CYS A 89 -2.37 2.79 -3.56
CA CYS A 89 -2.23 2.67 -2.11
C CYS A 89 -1.20 1.61 -1.65
N THR A 90 -1.18 0.42 -2.25
CA THR A 90 -0.20 -0.63 -1.93
C THR A 90 1.24 -0.24 -2.25
N ASP A 91 1.48 0.49 -3.34
CA ASP A 91 2.83 0.95 -3.70
C ASP A 91 3.31 2.06 -2.76
N TYR A 92 2.42 2.98 -2.38
CA TYR A 92 2.72 4.02 -1.40
C TYR A 92 3.07 3.40 -0.05
N ALA A 93 2.22 2.47 0.43
CA ALA A 93 2.42 1.80 1.70
C ALA A 93 3.77 1.08 1.73
N THR A 94 4.07 0.36 0.66
CA THR A 94 5.34 -0.35 0.50
C THR A 94 6.54 0.59 0.47
N LEU A 95 6.49 1.62 -0.38
CA LEU A 95 7.59 2.56 -0.55
C LEU A 95 7.89 3.28 0.76
N PHE A 96 6.85 3.64 1.52
CA PHE A 96 7.00 4.21 2.84
C PHE A 96 7.60 3.21 3.83
N GLU A 97 7.08 1.98 3.93
CA GLU A 97 7.61 0.95 4.85
C GLU A 97 9.12 0.75 4.64
N VAL A 98 9.54 0.56 3.39
CA VAL A 98 10.96 0.35 3.04
C VAL A 98 11.79 1.59 3.37
N SER A 99 11.28 2.78 3.06
CA SER A 99 11.98 4.05 3.31
C SER A 99 12.12 4.32 4.80
N ALA A 100 11.06 4.10 5.58
CA ALA A 100 11.02 4.29 7.03
C ALA A 100 11.97 3.32 7.74
N ARG A 101 11.96 2.03 7.37
CA ARG A 101 12.87 1.02 7.95
C ARG A 101 14.34 1.32 7.65
N ARG A 102 14.67 1.86 6.46
CA ARG A 102 16.04 2.29 6.13
C ARG A 102 16.58 3.41 7.01
N VAL A 103 15.70 4.19 7.62
CA VAL A 103 16.04 5.24 8.58
C VAL A 103 15.71 4.84 10.02
N ASN A 104 15.67 3.53 10.29
CA ASN A 104 15.46 2.93 11.61
C ASN A 104 14.10 3.23 12.27
N ILE A 105 13.08 3.60 11.49
CA ILE A 105 11.71 3.71 11.98
C ILE A 105 11.03 2.34 11.87
N LYS A 106 10.54 1.83 12.99
CA LYS A 106 9.76 0.60 13.03
C LYS A 106 8.41 0.83 12.34
N ALA A 107 8.27 0.33 11.12
CA ALA A 107 7.09 0.48 10.27
C ALA A 107 6.58 -0.86 9.75
N LYS A 108 5.27 -0.96 9.49
CA LYS A 108 4.62 -2.08 8.80
C LYS A 108 3.56 -1.56 7.84
N SER A 109 3.34 -2.27 6.74
CA SER A 109 2.17 -2.05 5.89
C SER A 109 0.98 -2.84 6.42
N VAL A 110 -0.21 -2.29 6.25
CA VAL A 110 -1.49 -2.85 6.66
C VAL A 110 -2.50 -2.71 5.53
N ILE A 111 -3.42 -3.66 5.44
CA ILE A 111 -4.48 -3.68 4.42
C ILE A 111 -5.84 -3.90 5.06
N SER A 112 -6.88 -3.47 4.35
CA SER A 112 -8.27 -3.86 4.58
C SER A 112 -8.92 -4.18 3.24
N ASP A 113 -9.59 -5.33 3.18
CA ASP A 113 -10.32 -5.75 1.98
C ASP A 113 -11.64 -4.98 1.88
N SER A 114 -12.31 -4.76 3.01
CA SER A 114 -13.57 -4.00 3.10
C SER A 114 -13.40 -2.54 2.69
N MET A 115 -12.26 -1.92 3.03
CA MET A 115 -11.90 -0.57 2.56
C MET A 115 -11.29 -0.56 1.15
N ASN A 116 -10.87 -1.72 0.64
CA ASN A 116 -10.02 -1.82 -0.54
C ASN A 116 -8.82 -0.85 -0.46
N HIS A 117 -8.13 -0.86 0.68
CA HIS A 117 -7.10 0.14 0.99
C HIS A 117 -5.87 -0.47 1.67
N ALA A 118 -4.73 0.19 1.48
CA ALA A 118 -3.45 -0.16 2.08
C ALA A 118 -2.75 1.11 2.58
N TRP A 119 -2.23 1.06 3.81
CA TRP A 119 -1.52 2.16 4.45
C TRP A 119 -0.41 1.61 5.37
N ASN A 120 0.19 2.46 6.19
CA ASN A 120 1.23 2.05 7.13
C ASN A 120 0.86 2.31 8.58
N MET A 121 1.48 1.55 9.46
CA MET A 121 1.61 1.91 10.87
C MET A 121 3.08 2.04 11.24
N VAL A 122 3.40 3.00 12.13
CA VAL A 122 4.73 3.18 12.71
C VAL A 122 4.69 3.12 14.23
N CYS A 123 5.70 2.52 14.84
CA CYS A 123 5.80 2.43 16.30
C CYS A 123 6.79 3.49 16.81
N LEU A 124 6.28 4.52 17.49
CA LEU A 124 7.05 5.65 18.00
C LEU A 124 6.63 5.96 19.44
N GLY A 125 7.60 6.16 20.33
CA GLY A 125 7.31 6.43 21.74
C GLY A 125 6.58 5.30 22.48
N GLY A 126 6.68 4.07 21.97
CA GLY A 126 5.99 2.88 22.50
C GLY A 126 4.56 2.68 21.98
N GLU A 127 4.05 3.57 21.13
CA GLU A 127 2.69 3.52 20.59
C GLU A 127 2.70 3.32 19.07
N TRP A 128 1.67 2.67 18.54
CA TRP A 128 1.47 2.52 17.10
C TRP A 128 0.59 3.64 16.56
N TRP A 129 1.03 4.23 15.45
CA TRP A 129 0.36 5.34 14.80
C TRP A 129 0.12 5.01 13.34
N ASN A 130 -1.04 5.39 12.81
CA ASN A 130 -1.32 5.31 11.39
C ASN A 130 -0.53 6.38 10.62
N VAL A 131 -0.02 6.00 9.45
CA VAL A 131 0.59 6.90 8.48
C VAL A 131 0.05 6.53 7.11
N ASP A 132 -0.69 7.45 6.50
CA ASP A 132 -1.22 7.27 5.15
C ASP A 132 -0.62 8.29 4.17
N VAL A 133 0.45 7.85 3.50
CA VAL A 133 1.13 8.66 2.50
C VAL A 133 0.28 8.85 1.24
N THR A 134 -0.63 7.91 0.96
CA THR A 134 -1.54 7.97 -0.19
C THR A 134 -2.48 9.16 -0.04
N TRP A 135 -3.07 9.34 1.13
CA TRP A 135 -3.95 10.48 1.40
C TRP A 135 -3.17 11.79 1.44
N ASN A 136 -1.95 11.76 1.99
CA ASN A 136 -1.04 12.92 1.96
C ASN A 136 -0.59 13.32 0.54
N ALA A 137 -0.62 12.40 -0.43
CA ALA A 137 -0.25 12.67 -1.82
C ALA A 137 -1.37 13.32 -2.65
N GLY A 138 -2.60 13.38 -2.12
CA GLY A 138 -3.77 13.97 -2.76
C GLY A 138 -4.97 13.03 -2.75
N GLY A 139 -5.64 12.98 -1.61
CA GLY A 139 -6.91 12.27 -1.43
C GLY A 139 -8.13 13.03 -1.96
N VAL A 140 -9.30 12.53 -1.58
CA VAL A 140 -10.60 13.20 -1.74
C VAL A 140 -11.11 13.63 -0.37
N PHE A 141 -11.81 14.76 -0.30
CA PHE A 141 -12.56 15.16 0.89
C PHE A 141 -13.77 14.23 1.10
N ALA A 142 -14.43 14.34 2.26
CA ALA A 142 -15.60 13.52 2.59
C ALA A 142 -16.74 13.62 1.55
N ASP A 143 -16.87 14.78 0.91
CA ASP A 143 -17.85 15.04 -0.15
C ASP A 143 -17.43 14.48 -1.53
N GLY A 144 -16.31 13.76 -1.60
CA GLY A 144 -15.77 13.17 -2.83
C GLY A 144 -15.01 14.16 -3.73
N SER A 145 -14.96 15.44 -3.37
CA SER A 145 -14.19 16.43 -4.12
C SER A 145 -12.68 16.17 -4.00
N PRO A 146 -11.90 16.37 -5.07
CA PRO A 146 -10.46 16.19 -5.00
C PRO A 146 -9.82 17.27 -4.12
N MET A 147 -8.84 16.90 -3.30
CA MET A 147 -8.03 17.88 -2.60
C MET A 147 -7.27 18.78 -3.59
N LEU A 148 -7.45 20.09 -3.45
CA LEU A 148 -6.83 21.08 -4.32
C LEU A 148 -5.35 21.32 -3.95
N GLU A 149 -4.57 21.86 -4.90
CA GLU A 149 -3.14 22.16 -4.69
C GLU A 149 -2.82 22.98 -3.43
N PRO A 150 -3.57 24.02 -3.05
CA PRO A 150 -3.25 24.78 -1.84
C PRO A 150 -3.28 23.94 -0.57
N ALA A 151 -4.28 23.05 -0.42
CA ALA A 151 -4.37 22.13 0.71
C ALA A 151 -3.27 21.06 0.63
N ARG A 152 -3.06 20.46 -0.55
CA ARG A 152 -2.02 19.44 -0.77
C ARG A 152 -0.60 19.95 -0.53
N ALA A 153 -0.31 21.19 -0.87
CA ALA A 153 1.00 21.80 -0.67
C ALA A 153 1.23 22.26 0.78
N ASP A 154 0.16 22.42 1.57
CA ASP A 154 0.24 22.89 2.95
C ASP A 154 0.90 21.83 3.85
N PRO A 155 2.08 22.10 4.43
CA PRO A 155 2.77 21.16 5.30
C PRO A 155 1.97 20.79 6.56
N ASP A 156 1.15 21.70 7.09
CA ASP A 156 0.34 21.40 8.28
C ASP A 156 -0.87 20.55 7.94
N PHE A 157 -1.41 20.69 6.73
CA PHE A 157 -2.43 19.78 6.22
C PHE A 157 -1.85 18.37 6.02
N ARG A 158 -0.71 18.24 5.32
CA ARG A 158 -0.03 16.94 5.12
C ARG A 158 0.42 16.27 6.42
N ARG A 159 0.55 17.01 7.50
CA ARG A 159 0.88 16.45 8.82
C ARG A 159 -0.33 15.96 9.60
N ARG A 160 -1.56 16.29 9.18
CA ARG A 160 -2.79 15.79 9.84
C ARG A 160 -3.03 14.31 9.59
N TYR A 161 -2.59 13.79 8.44
CA TYR A 161 -2.67 12.37 8.11
C TYR A 161 -1.36 11.64 8.43
N LEU A 162 -0.54 12.24 9.29
CA LEU A 162 0.70 11.68 9.79
C LEU A 162 0.55 11.43 11.28
N LEU A 163 0.84 10.20 11.69
CA LEU A 163 0.71 9.75 13.07
C LEU A 163 -0.71 9.94 13.62
N THR A 164 -1.70 9.42 12.92
CA THR A 164 -3.09 9.45 13.38
C THR A 164 -3.42 8.28 14.31
N THR A 165 -4.36 8.50 15.21
CA THR A 165 -5.09 7.49 15.99
C THR A 165 -6.54 7.40 15.52
N SER A 166 -7.25 6.35 15.92
CA SER A 166 -8.69 6.21 15.67
C SER A 166 -9.49 7.42 16.17
N ASP A 167 -9.12 8.02 17.31
CA ASP A 167 -9.77 9.24 17.82
C ASP A 167 -9.55 10.44 16.88
N SER A 168 -8.30 10.69 16.50
CA SER A 168 -7.99 11.81 15.60
C SER A 168 -8.64 11.64 14.22
N GLU A 169 -8.76 10.41 13.72
CA GLU A 169 -9.42 10.14 12.45
C GLU A 169 -10.94 10.34 12.55
N ARG A 170 -11.57 9.98 13.67
CA ARG A 170 -12.99 10.31 13.92
C ARG A 170 -13.23 11.82 13.86
N GLU A 171 -12.36 12.61 14.47
CA GLU A 171 -12.46 14.08 14.42
C GLU A 171 -12.28 14.63 13.00
N LEU A 172 -11.26 14.16 12.28
CA LEU A 172 -11.02 14.56 10.88
C LEU A 172 -12.20 14.19 9.97
N PHE A 173 -12.81 13.03 10.20
CA PHE A 173 -14.00 12.59 9.48
C PHE A 173 -15.22 13.46 9.81
N ALA A 174 -15.46 13.75 11.09
CA ALA A 174 -16.55 14.63 11.52
C ALA A 174 -16.41 16.06 10.97
N LEU A 175 -15.18 16.54 10.74
CA LEU A 175 -14.89 17.82 10.09
C LEU A 175 -14.99 17.77 8.55
N GLY A 176 -15.30 16.61 7.96
CA GLY A 176 -15.40 16.41 6.52
C GLY A 176 -14.05 16.41 5.79
N LEU A 177 -12.93 16.33 6.52
CA LEU A 177 -11.59 16.41 5.94
C LEU A 177 -11.13 15.09 5.31
N ILE A 178 -11.76 13.97 5.66
CA ILE A 178 -11.51 12.63 5.10
C ILE A 178 -12.82 11.90 4.84
N SER A 179 -12.85 11.10 3.79
CA SER A 179 -14.01 10.29 3.41
C SER A 179 -14.05 8.90 4.04
N GLN A 180 -12.96 8.49 4.69
CA GLN A 180 -12.80 7.16 5.28
C GLN A 180 -11.86 7.26 6.49
N THR A 181 -11.91 6.27 7.39
CA THR A 181 -11.04 6.16 8.57
C THR A 181 -10.44 4.75 8.61
N HIS A 182 -9.28 4.59 9.23
CA HIS A 182 -8.61 3.29 9.43
C HIS A 182 -9.21 2.52 10.61
N MET A 183 -10.54 2.55 10.75
CA MET A 183 -11.29 1.91 11.82
C MET A 183 -12.19 0.80 11.28
N VAL A 184 -11.56 -0.26 10.78
CA VAL A 184 -12.26 -1.44 10.26
C VAL A 184 -11.79 -2.69 10.99
N GLU A 185 -12.64 -3.72 11.01
CA GLU A 185 -12.38 -4.95 11.77
C GLU A 185 -11.45 -5.92 11.02
N ASP A 186 -11.34 -5.79 9.70
CA ASP A 186 -10.59 -6.70 8.83
C ASP A 186 -9.13 -6.24 8.55
N ILE A 187 -8.57 -5.42 9.43
CA ILE A 187 -7.19 -4.92 9.29
C ILE A 187 -6.21 -6.07 9.45
N ARG A 188 -5.30 -6.20 8.47
CA ARG A 188 -4.24 -7.21 8.49
C ARG A 188 -2.88 -6.58 8.25
N ASP A 189 -1.91 -6.91 9.09
CA ASP A 189 -0.49 -6.62 8.85
C ASP A 189 0.00 -7.47 7.68
N ILE A 190 0.72 -6.85 6.73
CA ILE A 190 1.30 -7.57 5.59
C ILE A 190 2.83 -7.47 5.60
N ASP A 191 3.48 -8.57 5.23
CA ASP A 191 4.91 -8.57 4.95
C ASP A 191 5.11 -8.41 3.45
N PHE A 192 5.49 -7.19 3.03
CA PHE A 192 5.69 -6.90 1.63
C PHE A 192 6.82 -7.72 0.99
N THR A 193 7.88 -8.01 1.74
CA THR A 193 9.02 -8.79 1.22
C THR A 193 8.58 -10.23 0.93
N ARG A 194 7.81 -10.83 1.84
CA ARG A 194 7.20 -12.14 1.61
C ARG A 194 6.17 -12.09 0.49
N THR A 195 5.39 -11.00 0.39
CA THR A 195 4.43 -10.80 -0.70
C THR A 195 5.11 -10.77 -2.07
N LEU A 196 6.24 -10.07 -2.21
CA LEU A 196 7.02 -10.08 -3.46
C LEU A 196 7.58 -11.47 -3.77
N ARG A 197 8.05 -12.21 -2.76
CA ARG A 197 8.52 -13.60 -2.95
C ARG A 197 7.37 -14.50 -3.40
N ALA A 198 6.19 -14.37 -2.79
CA ALA A 198 5.00 -15.09 -3.20
C ALA A 198 4.63 -14.77 -4.65
N LEU A 199 4.64 -13.50 -5.06
CA LEU A 199 4.41 -13.10 -6.45
C LEU A 199 5.45 -13.66 -7.43
N ALA A 200 6.73 -13.70 -7.05
CA ALA A 200 7.76 -14.29 -7.89
C ALA A 200 7.53 -15.80 -8.09
N LEU A 201 7.10 -16.51 -7.04
CA LEU A 201 6.69 -17.92 -7.14
C LEU A 201 5.47 -18.09 -8.05
N ILE A 202 4.45 -17.25 -7.90
CA ILE A 202 3.24 -17.25 -8.73
C ILE A 202 3.59 -17.04 -10.20
N ALA A 203 4.37 -16.00 -10.52
CA ALA A 203 4.78 -15.71 -11.89
C ALA A 203 5.58 -16.87 -12.52
N HIS A 204 6.42 -17.53 -11.74
CA HIS A 204 7.17 -18.71 -12.21
C HIS A 204 6.23 -19.91 -12.47
N ILE A 205 5.27 -20.14 -11.56
CA ILE A 205 4.24 -21.17 -11.76
C ILE A 205 3.45 -20.87 -13.04
N GLU A 206 2.98 -19.63 -13.23
CA GLU A 206 2.23 -19.21 -14.42
C GLU A 206 3.05 -19.39 -15.72
N ALA A 207 4.34 -19.07 -15.70
CA ALA A 207 5.22 -19.31 -16.84
C ALA A 207 5.31 -20.81 -17.18
N LEU A 208 5.47 -21.69 -16.18
CA LEU A 208 5.47 -23.15 -16.39
C LEU A 208 4.10 -23.68 -16.84
N LEU A 209 3.01 -23.01 -16.53
CA LEU A 209 1.67 -23.35 -17.02
C LEU A 209 1.44 -22.89 -18.47
N GLY A 210 2.06 -21.79 -18.89
CA GLY A 210 1.86 -21.17 -20.21
C GLY A 210 2.74 -21.71 -21.35
N VAL A 211 3.77 -22.52 -21.06
CA VAL A 211 4.64 -23.11 -22.08
C VAL A 211 3.98 -24.38 -22.64
N GLU A 212 3.58 -24.37 -23.93
CA GLU A 212 3.10 -25.56 -24.64
C GLU A 212 4.29 -26.37 -25.20
N GLY A 213 4.48 -27.60 -24.71
CA GLY A 213 5.52 -28.55 -25.18
C GLY A 213 4.94 -29.87 -25.73
N PRO A 214 5.74 -30.69 -26.43
CA PRO A 214 5.26 -31.91 -27.09
C PRO A 214 4.70 -33.00 -26.14
N HIS A 215 4.95 -32.90 -24.83
CA HIS A 215 4.39 -33.78 -23.79
C HIS A 215 3.15 -33.22 -23.07
N ASP A 216 2.68 -32.00 -23.43
CA ASP A 216 1.58 -31.31 -22.71
C ASP A 216 0.17 -31.82 -23.02
N GLN A 217 0.04 -32.78 -23.92
CA GLN A 217 -1.24 -33.46 -24.14
C GLN A 217 -1.58 -34.43 -23.00
N LEU A 218 -0.62 -34.73 -22.12
CA LEU A 218 -0.82 -35.54 -20.92
C LEU A 218 -0.96 -34.62 -19.71
N THR A 219 -2.19 -34.22 -19.40
CA THR A 219 -2.49 -33.52 -18.14
C THR A 219 -2.95 -34.53 -17.10
N GLN A 220 -2.38 -34.51 -15.90
CA GLN A 220 -2.88 -35.34 -14.78
C GLN A 220 -3.74 -34.49 -13.85
N GLN A 221 -4.87 -35.07 -13.44
CA GLN A 221 -5.72 -34.53 -12.39
C GLN A 221 -5.15 -34.94 -11.03
N VAL A 222 -4.79 -33.96 -10.19
CA VAL A 222 -4.30 -34.21 -8.83
C VAL A 222 -5.14 -33.40 -7.85
N GLY A 223 -5.71 -34.05 -6.83
CA GLY A 223 -6.49 -33.39 -5.79
C GLY A 223 -6.52 -34.21 -4.49
N PRO A 224 -6.59 -33.54 -3.32
CA PRO A 224 -6.79 -34.22 -2.05
C PRO A 224 -8.23 -34.76 -1.98
N THR A 225 -8.40 -35.93 -1.37
CA THR A 225 -9.69 -36.42 -0.88
C THR A 225 -10.19 -35.49 0.24
N SER A 226 -10.73 -34.33 -0.11
CA SER A 226 -11.58 -33.53 0.76
C SER A 226 -12.60 -32.78 -0.10
N SER A 227 -13.83 -32.68 0.40
CA SER A 227 -15.08 -32.39 -0.30
C SER A 227 -15.23 -30.99 -0.93
N ALA A 228 -14.13 -30.28 -1.20
CA ALA A 228 -14.12 -28.95 -1.82
C ALA A 228 -13.05 -28.77 -2.93
N GLY A 229 -12.34 -29.82 -3.34
CA GLY A 229 -11.25 -29.72 -4.32
C GLY A 229 -11.69 -29.95 -5.77
N TYR A 230 -11.63 -28.92 -6.62
CA TYR A 230 -11.82 -29.05 -8.08
C TYR A 230 -10.54 -29.51 -8.78
N ALA A 231 -10.70 -30.21 -9.90
CA ALA A 231 -9.65 -30.74 -10.77
C ALA A 231 -8.80 -29.64 -11.42
N VAL A 232 -7.47 -29.68 -11.27
CA VAL A 232 -6.55 -28.81 -12.03
C VAL A 232 -5.78 -29.67 -13.04
N GLN A 233 -5.80 -29.29 -14.31
CA GLN A 233 -4.97 -29.92 -15.34
C GLN A 233 -3.52 -29.45 -15.20
N MET A 234 -2.65 -30.33 -14.71
CA MET A 234 -1.22 -30.07 -14.59
C MET A 234 -0.42 -30.83 -15.63
N PRO A 235 0.64 -30.21 -16.21
CA PRO A 235 1.60 -30.92 -17.03
C PRO A 235 2.29 -32.02 -16.21
N VAL A 236 2.48 -33.20 -16.81
CA VAL A 236 3.12 -34.35 -16.17
C VAL A 236 4.65 -34.30 -16.24
N GLY A 237 5.30 -35.15 -15.44
CA GLY A 237 6.76 -35.29 -15.39
C GLY A 237 7.44 -34.13 -14.66
N HIS A 238 8.70 -33.86 -15.02
CA HIS A 238 9.57 -32.89 -14.33
C HIS A 238 8.93 -31.49 -14.20
N ARG A 239 8.15 -31.06 -15.18
CA ARG A 239 7.45 -29.76 -15.13
C ARG A 239 6.36 -29.72 -14.05
N GLY A 240 5.58 -30.80 -13.92
CA GLY A 240 4.59 -30.94 -12.86
C GLY A 240 5.23 -30.96 -11.47
N GLU A 241 6.36 -31.65 -11.32
CA GLU A 241 7.13 -31.67 -10.06
C GLU A 241 7.67 -30.29 -9.69
N GLN A 242 8.16 -29.51 -10.67
CA GLN A 242 8.59 -28.14 -10.47
C GLN A 242 7.45 -27.23 -9.99
N ILE A 243 6.29 -27.30 -10.64
CA ILE A 243 5.09 -26.54 -10.23
C ILE A 243 4.68 -26.91 -8.80
N ALA A 244 4.62 -28.20 -8.48
CA ALA A 244 4.25 -28.66 -7.14
C ALA A 244 5.21 -28.16 -6.06
N ARG A 245 6.52 -28.16 -6.34
CA ARG A 245 7.54 -27.63 -5.41
C ARG A 245 7.36 -26.12 -5.18
N LEU A 246 7.18 -25.34 -6.25
CA LEU A 246 7.00 -23.89 -6.16
C LEU A 246 5.70 -23.55 -5.41
N TYR A 247 4.61 -24.26 -5.70
CA TYR A 247 3.33 -24.04 -5.03
C TYR A 247 3.39 -24.39 -3.54
N LYS A 248 4.10 -25.46 -3.17
CA LYS A 248 4.36 -25.79 -1.76
C LYS A 248 5.16 -24.71 -1.04
N GLU A 249 6.10 -24.05 -1.72
CA GLU A 249 6.82 -22.90 -1.16
C GLU A 249 5.89 -21.69 -0.99
N TYR A 250 5.00 -21.42 -1.96
CA TYR A 250 3.99 -20.37 -1.85
C TYR A 250 3.07 -20.59 -0.64
N LEU A 251 2.53 -21.81 -0.46
CA LEU A 251 1.64 -22.15 0.66
C LEU A 251 2.33 -21.95 2.02
N ARG A 252 3.61 -22.32 2.14
CA ARG A 252 4.40 -22.07 3.36
C ARG A 252 4.55 -20.58 3.65
N LEU A 253 4.73 -19.73 2.63
CA LEU A 253 4.80 -18.29 2.82
C LEU A 253 3.46 -17.75 3.33
N GLU A 254 2.36 -18.18 2.72
CA GLU A 254 1.01 -17.78 3.10
C GLU A 254 0.64 -18.22 4.53
N GLU A 255 1.00 -19.44 4.93
CA GLU A 255 0.81 -19.92 6.31
C GLU A 255 1.66 -19.15 7.33
N SER A 256 2.85 -18.69 6.93
CA SER A 256 3.79 -18.05 7.84
C SER A 256 3.46 -16.60 8.19
N TYR A 257 2.72 -15.89 7.33
CA TYR A 257 2.35 -14.49 7.49
C TYR A 257 1.27 -14.06 6.50
N PRO A 258 0.35 -13.14 6.85
CA PRO A 258 -0.60 -12.61 5.90
C PRO A 258 0.10 -11.96 4.70
N LEU A 259 -0.30 -12.40 3.50
CA LEU A 259 0.16 -11.85 2.23
C LEU A 259 -0.90 -10.89 1.68
N ALA A 260 -0.48 -9.88 0.93
CA ALA A 260 -1.41 -9.01 0.19
C ALA A 260 -1.99 -9.69 -1.06
N VAL A 261 -1.59 -10.94 -1.34
CA VAL A 261 -1.99 -11.71 -2.51
C VAL A 261 -2.41 -13.11 -2.11
N THR A 262 -3.54 -13.55 -2.65
CA THR A 262 -3.97 -14.94 -2.56
C THR A 262 -3.85 -15.55 -3.95
N PHE A 263 -3.21 -16.71 -4.01
CA PHE A 263 -3.07 -17.51 -5.21
C PHE A 263 -3.55 -18.91 -4.92
N ARG A 264 -4.40 -19.41 -5.80
CA ARG A 264 -4.93 -20.76 -5.74
C ARG A 264 -4.77 -21.34 -7.12
N LEU A 265 -4.22 -22.54 -7.21
CA LEU A 265 -4.25 -23.30 -8.46
C LEU A 265 -5.68 -23.83 -8.65
N GLY A 266 -6.42 -23.30 -9.65
CA GLY A 266 -7.81 -23.63 -9.95
C GLY A 266 -8.34 -23.03 -11.28
N SER A 267 -9.11 -23.85 -12.03
CA SER A 267 -9.65 -23.79 -13.42
C SER A 267 -9.54 -22.54 -14.32
N ARG A 268 -9.06 -22.77 -15.56
CA ARG A 268 -9.37 -21.97 -16.79
C ARG A 268 -10.88 -22.08 -17.10
N PRO A 269 -11.58 -21.01 -17.50
CA PRO A 269 -12.95 -21.13 -17.99
C PRO A 269 -12.98 -22.00 -19.25
N SER A 270 -13.87 -22.99 -19.30
CA SER A 270 -14.19 -23.70 -20.54
C SER A 270 -14.51 -22.67 -21.63
N ARG A 271 -13.74 -22.68 -22.73
CA ARG A 271 -14.15 -21.98 -23.96
C ARG A 271 -15.53 -22.52 -24.32
N ARG A 272 -16.57 -21.70 -24.17
CA ARG A 272 -17.89 -21.97 -24.76
C ARG A 272 -17.69 -22.28 -26.24
N THR A 273 -17.81 -23.54 -26.62
CA THR A 273 -18.04 -23.92 -28.01
C THR A 273 -19.33 -23.24 -28.46
N PRO A 274 -19.35 -22.49 -29.57
CA PRO A 274 -20.59 -21.98 -30.14
C PRO A 274 -21.49 -23.19 -30.41
N GLY A 275 -22.68 -23.19 -29.82
CA GLY A 275 -23.67 -24.24 -30.06
C GLY A 275 -23.94 -24.33 -31.55
N LYS A 276 -23.86 -25.55 -32.09
CA LYS A 276 -24.41 -25.87 -33.40
C LYS A 276 -25.89 -25.48 -33.38
N SER A 277 -26.26 -24.55 -34.24
CA SER A 277 -27.66 -24.30 -34.61
C SER A 277 -28.21 -25.58 -35.26
N SER A 278 -29.05 -26.31 -34.55
CA SER A 278 -29.94 -27.29 -35.17
C SER A 278 -31.03 -26.55 -35.94
N LYS A 279 -31.29 -27.05 -37.15
CA LYS A 279 -32.29 -26.60 -38.12
C LYS A 279 -33.70 -26.51 -37.55
#